data_AF-A0A1I6DKU6-F1
#
_entry.id   AF-A0A1I6DKU6-F1
#
_cell.length_a   1.000
_cell.length_b   1.000
_cell.length_c   1.000
_cell.angle_alpha   90.00
_cell.angle_beta   90.00
_cell.angle_gamma   90.00
#
_symmetry.space_group_name_H-M   'P 1'
#
loop_
_entity.id
_entity.type
_entity.pdbx_description
1 polymer ?
#
loop_
_entity_poly.entity_id
_entity_poly.type
_entity_poly.pdbx_seq_one_letter_code
_entity_poly.pdbx_strand_id
1 'polypeptide(L)'
;MHRTTAEEQLNSYFGLSTQNFEAERLLINELSQELRNNQIDVSNKNLILALVRLLETEEDVVKLDIYRNALEHIVQKTPDDL
;
A
#
# COMPACT_ATOMS: atom_id res chain seq x y z
N MET A 1 -24.29 -12.49 31.24
CA MET A 1 -24.56 -11.53 30.16
C MET A 1 -23.30 -10.67 29.98
N HIS A 2 -22.42 -11.03 29.04
CA HIS A 2 -21.26 -10.19 28.71
C HIS A 2 -21.71 -9.13 27.70
N ARG A 3 -21.72 -7.86 28.13
CA ARG A 3 -21.84 -6.71 27.22
C ARG A 3 -20.46 -6.49 26.62
N THR A 4 -20.24 -6.91 25.38
CA THR A 4 -19.12 -6.42 24.58
C THR A 4 -19.31 -4.91 24.45
N THR A 5 -18.40 -4.13 25.05
CA THR A 5 -18.50 -2.66 25.03
C THR A 5 -18.25 -2.16 23.61
N ALA A 6 -18.91 -1.06 23.24
CA ALA A 6 -18.73 -0.44 21.93
C ALA A 6 -17.24 -0.14 21.65
N GLU A 7 -16.42 0.07 22.69
CA GLU A 7 -14.97 0.25 22.61
C GLU A 7 -14.20 -1.02 22.18
N GLU A 8 -14.59 -2.23 22.62
CA GLU A 8 -13.98 -3.47 22.14
C GLU A 8 -14.36 -3.76 20.68
N GLN A 9 -15.57 -3.41 20.28
CA GLN A 9 -16.01 -3.49 18.88
C GLN A 9 -15.31 -2.45 18.02
N LEU A 10 -15.14 -1.22 18.52
CA LEU A 10 -14.42 -0.14 17.87
C LEU A 10 -12.94 -0.50 17.73
N ASN A 11 -12.31 -1.05 18.77
CA ASN A 11 -10.91 -1.48 18.73
C ASN A 11 -10.71 -2.72 17.85
N SER A 12 -11.73 -3.58 17.71
CA SER A 12 -11.73 -4.66 16.70
C SER A 12 -11.93 -4.12 15.28
N TYR A 13 -12.71 -3.04 15.12
CA TYR A 13 -12.91 -2.33 13.85
C TYR A 13 -11.67 -1.52 13.44
N PHE A 14 -10.96 -0.94 14.40
CA PHE A 14 -9.64 -0.32 14.21
C PHE A 14 -8.53 -1.39 14.09
N GLY A 15 -8.67 -2.55 14.71
CA GLY A 15 -7.83 -3.73 14.43
C GLY A 15 -8.02 -4.26 13.01
N LEU A 16 -9.25 -4.18 12.50
CA LEU A 16 -9.59 -4.40 11.09
C LEU A 16 -9.07 -3.28 10.16
N SER A 17 -8.79 -2.07 10.66
CA SER A 17 -8.09 -1.05 9.87
C SER A 17 -6.61 -1.38 9.64
N THR A 18 -6.09 -2.41 10.33
CA THR A 18 -4.82 -3.08 10.01
C THR A 18 -4.98 -4.19 8.95
N GLN A 19 -6.20 -4.60 8.60
CA GLN A 19 -6.43 -5.90 7.95
C GLN A 19 -6.38 -5.99 6.43
N ASN A 20 -6.43 -4.92 5.62
CA ASN A 20 -6.61 -5.12 4.18
C ASN A 20 -5.54 -4.57 3.25
N PHE A 21 -4.28 -4.42 3.71
CA PHE A 21 -3.16 -4.07 2.81
C PHE A 21 -2.59 -5.26 2.00
N GLU A 22 -3.31 -6.38 1.89
CA GLU A 22 -2.79 -7.57 1.22
C GLU A 22 -2.57 -7.30 -0.28
N ALA A 23 -3.50 -6.60 -0.92
CA ALA A 23 -3.41 -6.24 -2.33
C ALA A 23 -2.21 -5.32 -2.60
N GLU A 24 -2.00 -4.31 -1.75
CA GLU A 24 -0.88 -3.38 -1.78
C GLU A 24 0.44 -4.10 -1.55
N ARG A 25 0.49 -5.04 -0.59
CA ARG A 25 1.69 -5.84 -0.32
C ARG A 25 2.04 -6.76 -1.49
N LEU A 26 1.05 -7.40 -2.10
CA LEU A 26 1.24 -8.22 -3.29
C LEU A 26 1.76 -7.37 -4.45
N LEU A 27 1.14 -6.21 -4.68
CA LEU A 27 1.57 -5.25 -5.69
C LEU A 27 3.00 -4.77 -5.47
N ILE A 28 3.36 -4.38 -4.25
CA ILE A 28 4.73 -3.92 -3.95
C ILE A 28 5.75 -5.04 -4.19
N ASN A 29 5.39 -6.29 -3.88
CA ASN A 29 6.25 -7.43 -4.17
C ASN A 29 6.39 -7.64 -5.69
N GLU A 30 5.28 -7.60 -6.44
CA GLU A 30 5.28 -7.71 -7.90
C GLU A 30 6.17 -6.63 -8.54
N LEU A 31 5.99 -5.37 -8.14
CA LEU A 31 6.83 -4.25 -8.60
C LEU A 31 8.30 -4.44 -8.21
N SER A 32 8.57 -4.96 -7.02
CA SER A 32 9.94 -5.27 -6.61
C SER A 32 10.58 -6.36 -7.46
N GLN A 33 9.82 -7.37 -7.88
CA GLN A 33 10.30 -8.40 -8.81
C GLN A 33 10.52 -7.81 -10.20
N GLU A 34 9.60 -6.98 -10.69
CA GLU A 34 9.72 -6.32 -11.99
C GLU A 34 10.98 -5.44 -12.07
N LEU A 35 11.23 -4.64 -11.03
CA LEU A 35 12.45 -3.84 -10.93
C LEU A 35 13.71 -4.72 -10.97
N ARG A 36 13.73 -5.83 -10.22
CA ARG A 36 14.85 -6.79 -10.24
C ARG A 36 15.06 -7.40 -11.62
N ASN A 37 13.98 -7.80 -12.29
CA ASN A 37 14.02 -8.40 -13.63
C ASN A 37 14.57 -7.41 -14.67
N ASN A 38 14.28 -6.13 -14.48
CA ASN A 38 14.78 -5.04 -15.32
C ASN A 38 16.18 -4.53 -14.91
N GLN A 39 16.86 -5.18 -13.96
CA GLN A 39 18.16 -4.78 -13.39
C GLN A 39 18.15 -3.37 -12.77
N ILE A 40 16.98 -2.93 -12.29
CA ILE A 40 16.78 -1.67 -11.58
C ILE A 40 16.87 -1.93 -10.08
N ASP A 41 17.51 -1.02 -9.36
CA ASP A 41 17.61 -1.10 -7.90
C ASP A 41 16.23 -1.02 -7.23
N VAL A 42 15.95 -1.91 -6.27
CA VAL A 42 14.68 -1.91 -5.52
C VAL A 42 14.78 -0.90 -4.38
N SER A 43 14.56 0.37 -4.71
CA SER A 43 14.51 1.49 -3.77
C SER A 43 13.10 2.09 -3.68
N ASN A 44 12.80 2.77 -2.56
CA ASN A 44 11.53 3.49 -2.39
C ASN A 44 11.29 4.45 -3.56
N LYS A 45 12.34 5.14 -4.05
CA LYS A 45 12.26 6.01 -5.22
C LYS A 45 11.76 5.28 -6.47
N ASN A 46 12.33 4.13 -6.78
CA ASN A 46 11.94 3.39 -7.99
C ASN A 46 10.55 2.76 -7.86
N LEU A 47 10.16 2.33 -6.66
CA LEU A 47 8.80 1.86 -6.38
C LEU A 47 7.77 3.00 -6.51
N ILE A 48 8.06 4.18 -5.98
CA ILE A 48 7.23 5.39 -6.13
C ILE A 48 7.05 5.73 -7.62
N LEU A 49 8.14 5.76 -8.38
CA LEU A 49 8.09 6.04 -9.82
C LEU A 49 7.26 5.01 -10.59
N ALA A 50 7.36 3.72 -10.24
CA ALA A 50 6.56 2.67 -10.86
C ALA A 50 5.06 2.82 -10.53
N LEU A 51 4.72 3.09 -9.26
CA LEU A 51 3.34 3.32 -8.83
C LEU A 51 2.71 4.55 -9.48
N VAL A 52 3.46 5.64 -9.61
CA VAL A 52 2.98 6.85 -10.30
C VAL A 52 2.65 6.56 -11.76
N ARG A 53 3.52 5.82 -12.47
CA ARG A 53 3.24 5.42 -13.87
C ARG A 53 1.98 4.57 -13.98
N LEU A 54 1.80 3.61 -13.07
CA LEU A 54 0.59 2.78 -13.03
C LEU A 54 -0.66 3.63 -12.80
N LEU A 55 -0.61 4.62 -11.90
CA LEU A 55 -1.70 5.56 -11.64
C LEU A 55 -2.05 6.42 -12.86
N GLU A 56 -1.07 6.76 -13.71
CA GLU A 56 -1.29 7.56 -14.91
C GLU A 56 -1.92 6.77 -16.07
N THR A 57 -1.75 5.44 -16.07
CA THR A 57 -2.20 4.57 -17.18
C THR A 57 -3.42 3.71 -16.86
N GLU A 58 -3.77 3.57 -15.58
CA GLU A 58 -4.87 2.70 -15.14
C GLU A 58 -6.21 3.48 -15.11
N GLU A 59 -7.28 2.83 -15.57
CA GLU A 59 -8.63 3.40 -15.60
C GLU A 59 -9.55 2.72 -14.57
N ASP A 60 -9.20 1.52 -14.10
CA ASP A 60 -9.94 0.81 -13.07
C ASP A 60 -9.81 1.51 -11.72
N VAL A 61 -10.92 2.09 -11.26
CA VAL A 61 -11.01 2.82 -9.99
C VAL A 61 -10.62 1.99 -8.76
N VAL A 62 -10.82 0.67 -8.79
CA VAL A 62 -10.46 -0.23 -7.68
C VAL A 62 -8.95 -0.42 -7.63
N LYS A 63 -8.31 -0.64 -8.78
CA LYS A 63 -6.85 -0.74 -8.85
C LYS A 63 -6.16 0.57 -8.54
N LEU A 64 -6.72 1.69 -9.04
CA LEU A 64 -6.24 3.02 -8.70
C LEU A 64 -6.25 3.27 -7.19
N ASP A 65 -7.26 2.78 -6.47
CA ASP A 65 -7.30 2.86 -5.00
C ASP A 65 -6.13 2.09 -4.35
N ILE A 66 -5.92 0.84 -4.77
CA ILE A 66 -4.80 0.00 -4.31
C ILE A 66 -3.45 0.69 -4.60
N TYR A 67 -3.29 1.27 -5.79
CA TYR A 67 -2.05 1.95 -6.19
C TYR A 67 -1.80 3.20 -5.33
N ARG A 68 -2.85 3.97 -5.03
CA ARG A 68 -2.76 5.14 -4.13
C ARG A 68 -2.40 4.72 -2.71
N ASN A 69 -3.05 3.69 -2.17
CA ASN A 69 -2.77 3.18 -0.82
C ASN A 69 -1.33 2.64 -0.71
N ALA A 70 -0.87 1.90 -1.72
CA ALA A 70 0.51 1.41 -1.78
C ALA A 70 1.53 2.56 -1.86
N LEU A 71 1.23 3.57 -2.66
CA LEU A 71 2.07 4.76 -2.81
C LEU A 71 2.16 5.55 -1.51
N GLU A 72 1.02 5.83 -0.87
CA GLU A 72 0.95 6.52 0.41
C GLU A 72 1.80 5.81 1.48
N HIS A 73 1.70 4.48 1.56
CA HIS A 73 2.47 3.69 2.53
C HIS A 73 3.99 3.77 2.30
N ILE A 74 4.44 3.75 1.04
CA ILE A 74 5.86 3.86 0.72
C ILE A 74 6.37 5.28 0.99
N VAL A 75 5.58 6.30 0.66
CA VAL A 75 5.91 7.71 0.91
C VAL A 75 5.99 7.97 2.41
N GLN A 76 5.01 7.53 3.21
CA GLN A 76 5.03 7.68 4.68
C GLN A 76 6.25 7.02 5.34
N LYS A 77 6.76 5.93 4.76
CA LYS A 77 7.96 5.22 5.26
C LYS A 77 9.27 5.78 4.74
N THR A 78 9.22 6.60 3.70
CA THR A 78 10.38 7.32 3.22
C THR A 78 10.51 8.53 4.13
N PRO A 79 11.54 8.62 4.99
CA PRO A 79 11.74 9.82 5.78
C PRO A 79 11.77 10.99 4.80
N ASP A 80 10.93 12.01 5.03
CA ASP A 80 11.03 13.28 4.33
C ASP A 80 12.51 13.66 4.34
N ASP A 81 13.13 13.75 3.16
CA ASP A 81 14.47 14.32 3.01
C ASP A 81 14.34 15.80 3.43
N LEU A 82 14.50 16.05 4.74
CA LEU A 82 14.72 17.37 5.35
C LEU A 82 16.20 17.75 5.25
#